data_AF-A0A957FFM4-F1
#
_entry.id   AF-A0A957FFM4-F1
#
_cell.length_a   1.000
_cell.length_b   1.000
_cell.length_c   1.000
_cell.angle_alpha   90.00
_cell.angle_beta   90.00
_cell.angle_gamma   90.00
#
_symmetry.space_group_name_H-M   'P 1'
#
loop_
_entity.id
_entity.type
_entity.pdbx_description
1 polymer ?
#
loop_
_entity_poly.entity_id
_entity_poly.type
_entity_poly.pdbx_seq_one_letter_code
_entity_poly.pdbx_strand_id
1 'polypeptide(L)'
;AASWDVSTRPFPWPPHSPRDLLTLARALRPQTLRAAPHLFRTVAGLVPPAADPLFRAFLDAQLLISAQTTAAHANALYGSAALDLPRRGVNHVRGGIGALAVTLVDWIRRHGGEVRYRQTVERIAPLRGGRLAVYTQKGLHLEADRVLANVTPWALAELLGADAPRGLRREVRQRPPTWGAFTLYLGLDAARLPPLPAAHHQVIVDAAQPLGEGNSVFISLSDPGDAARGPAGTRTATLSTHTAVSPWWQLRHHDAAAYAARRDAYTERLLAAAETAVPGLRNAVTLCLPGTPVTFESYTRRPQGMVGGFAQTSLFAARGPRTGVPNLWLVGDSIFPGQSTAGVTLGALRVAADVLHSTPRRTHVLKKRPLPT
;
A
#
# COMPACT_ATOMS: atom_id res chain seq x y z
N ALA A 1 5.98 -18.38 -13.10
CA ALA A 1 4.71 -19.09 -13.36
C ALA A 1 4.02 -19.55 -12.09
N ALA A 2 4.67 -20.37 -11.24
CA ALA A 2 4.07 -20.90 -10.01
C ALA A 2 3.54 -19.84 -9.04
N SER A 3 4.26 -18.73 -8.79
CA SER A 3 3.79 -17.67 -7.89
C SER A 3 2.47 -17.03 -8.34
N TRP A 4 2.29 -16.86 -9.66
CA TRP A 4 1.04 -16.33 -10.25
C TRP A 4 -0.10 -17.34 -10.24
N ASP A 5 0.21 -18.60 -10.51
CA ASP A 5 -0.76 -19.69 -10.44
C ASP A 5 -1.39 -19.79 -9.05
N VAL A 6 -0.59 -19.55 -8.00
CA VAL A 6 -1.07 -19.50 -6.62
C VAL A 6 -1.86 -18.22 -6.33
N SER A 7 -1.36 -17.04 -6.75
CA SER A 7 -1.99 -15.75 -6.42
C SER A 7 -3.35 -15.52 -7.10
N THR A 8 -3.64 -16.24 -8.18
CA THR A 8 -4.95 -16.21 -8.87
C THR A 8 -6.04 -17.05 -8.19
N ARG A 9 -5.71 -17.77 -7.11
CA ARG A 9 -6.64 -18.63 -6.38
C ARG A 9 -6.88 -18.11 -4.96
N PRO A 10 -7.96 -18.55 -4.29
CA PRO A 10 -8.13 -18.32 -2.86
C PRO A 10 -6.93 -18.88 -2.07
N PHE A 11 -6.08 -17.98 -1.57
CA PHE A 11 -4.86 -18.32 -0.84
C PHE A 11 -4.84 -17.61 0.52
N PRO A 12 -5.56 -18.15 1.53
CA PRO A 12 -5.74 -17.48 2.83
C PRO A 12 -4.49 -17.62 3.70
N TRP A 13 -3.40 -16.94 3.32
CA TRP A 13 -2.10 -17.05 3.98
C TRP A 13 -1.74 -15.81 4.82
N PRO A 14 -1.28 -15.94 6.08
CA PRO A 14 -1.16 -17.18 6.84
C PRO A 14 -2.53 -17.76 7.23
N PRO A 15 -2.71 -19.09 7.26
CA PRO A 15 -3.98 -19.72 7.62
C PRO A 15 -4.29 -19.53 9.11
N HIS A 16 -5.56 -19.31 9.45
CA HIS A 16 -6.02 -19.10 10.83
C HIS A 16 -7.12 -20.06 11.29
N SER A 17 -7.63 -20.90 10.39
CA SER A 17 -8.66 -21.88 10.69
C SER A 17 -8.41 -23.20 9.95
N PRO A 18 -9.02 -24.33 10.39
CA PRO A 18 -8.98 -25.58 9.64
C PRO A 18 -9.51 -25.43 8.20
N ARG A 19 -10.46 -24.52 8.00
CA ARG A 19 -10.98 -24.18 6.68
C ARG A 19 -9.94 -23.46 5.82
N ASP A 20 -9.15 -22.56 6.39
CA ASP A 20 -8.05 -21.93 5.66
C ASP A 20 -7.02 -22.96 5.23
N LEU A 21 -6.70 -23.92 6.11
CA LEU A 21 -5.82 -25.04 5.78
C LEU A 21 -6.37 -25.89 4.63
N LEU A 22 -7.67 -26.23 4.67
CA LEU A 22 -8.33 -26.95 3.58
C LEU A 22 -8.36 -26.15 2.27
N THR A 23 -8.62 -24.84 2.35
CA THR A 23 -8.64 -23.94 1.19
C THR A 23 -7.24 -23.84 0.58
N LEU A 24 -6.21 -23.70 1.43
CA LEU A 24 -4.81 -23.69 1.02
C LEU A 24 -4.41 -25.01 0.37
N ALA A 25 -4.75 -26.15 0.98
CA ALA A 25 -4.47 -27.48 0.43
C ALA A 25 -5.10 -27.68 -0.96
N ARG A 26 -6.32 -27.16 -1.17
CA ARG A 26 -7.00 -27.18 -2.48
C ARG A 26 -6.40 -26.21 -3.50
N ALA A 27 -5.78 -25.13 -3.05
CA ALA A 27 -5.14 -24.15 -3.93
C ALA A 27 -3.77 -24.63 -4.46
N LEU A 28 -3.08 -25.47 -3.68
CA LEU A 28 -1.79 -26.06 -4.04
C LEU A 28 -1.97 -27.16 -5.10
N ARG A 29 -1.15 -27.13 -6.13
CA ARG A 29 -1.08 -28.17 -7.18
C ARG A 29 0.28 -28.87 -7.14
N PRO A 30 0.42 -30.08 -7.72
CA PRO A 30 1.72 -30.76 -7.83
C PRO A 30 2.81 -29.88 -8.46
N GLN A 31 2.44 -29.04 -9.44
CA GLN A 31 3.35 -28.08 -10.06
C GLN A 31 3.81 -26.97 -9.10
N THR A 32 2.97 -26.57 -8.15
CA THR A 32 3.30 -25.61 -7.10
C THR A 32 4.32 -26.18 -6.12
N LEU A 33 4.36 -27.50 -5.90
CA LEU A 33 5.35 -28.13 -5.01
C LEU A 33 6.79 -27.94 -5.51
N ARG A 34 7.00 -27.75 -6.82
CA ARG A 34 8.32 -27.38 -7.37
C ARG A 34 8.83 -26.04 -6.83
N ALA A 35 7.94 -25.18 -6.32
CA ALA A 35 8.29 -23.91 -5.71
C ALA A 35 8.78 -24.05 -4.25
N ALA A 36 8.60 -25.23 -3.61
CA ALA A 36 8.92 -25.44 -2.20
C ALA A 36 10.39 -25.11 -1.82
N PRO A 37 11.42 -25.46 -2.62
CA PRO A 37 12.81 -25.09 -2.30
C PRO A 37 13.06 -23.58 -2.21
N HIS A 38 12.17 -22.77 -2.81
CA HIS A 38 12.29 -21.31 -2.83
C HIS A 38 11.54 -20.63 -1.68
N LEU A 39 10.79 -21.37 -0.85
CA LEU A 39 10.06 -20.82 0.29
C LEU A 39 10.97 -20.11 1.31
N PHE A 40 12.20 -20.60 1.45
CA PHE A 40 13.19 -20.11 2.41
C PHE A 40 14.38 -19.39 1.76
N ARG A 41 14.36 -19.21 0.44
CA ARG A 41 15.42 -18.50 -0.29
C ARG A 41 15.09 -17.02 -0.43
N THR A 42 16.13 -16.21 -0.58
CA THR A 42 16.00 -14.81 -1.00
C THR A 42 16.14 -14.69 -2.50
N VAL A 43 15.73 -13.56 -3.09
CA VAL A 43 15.95 -13.30 -4.51
C VAL A 43 17.46 -13.27 -4.83
N ALA A 44 18.29 -12.69 -3.97
CA ALA A 44 19.74 -12.67 -4.16
C ALA A 44 20.33 -14.09 -4.23
N GLY A 45 19.78 -15.05 -3.46
CA GLY A 45 20.18 -16.46 -3.55
C GLY A 45 19.80 -17.15 -4.87
N LEU A 46 19.06 -16.49 -5.76
CA LEU A 46 18.80 -16.95 -7.14
C LEU A 46 19.64 -16.20 -8.19
N VAL A 47 20.32 -15.12 -7.80
CA VAL A 47 21.14 -14.31 -8.70
C VAL A 47 22.54 -14.93 -8.80
N PRO A 48 23.11 -15.11 -10.01
CA PRO A 48 24.47 -15.61 -10.16
C PRO A 48 25.50 -14.75 -9.39
N PRO A 49 26.53 -15.34 -8.75
CA PRO A 49 27.57 -14.59 -8.07
C PRO A 49 28.33 -13.62 -8.98
N ALA A 50 28.51 -13.97 -10.26
CA ALA A 50 29.16 -13.13 -11.26
C ALA A 50 28.22 -12.14 -11.96
N ALA A 51 26.97 -11.96 -11.49
CA ALA A 51 26.05 -11.02 -12.11
C ALA A 51 26.60 -9.59 -12.08
N ASP A 52 26.24 -8.80 -13.08
CA ASP A 52 26.65 -7.41 -13.21
C ASP A 52 26.07 -6.53 -12.07
N PRO A 53 26.84 -5.56 -11.52
CA PRO A 53 26.33 -4.66 -10.49
C PRO A 53 25.08 -3.87 -10.89
N LEU A 54 24.95 -3.44 -12.16
CA LEU A 54 23.74 -2.72 -12.60
C LEU A 54 22.53 -3.65 -12.62
N PHE A 55 22.71 -4.91 -12.99
CA PHE A 55 21.64 -5.90 -12.89
C PHE A 55 21.17 -6.08 -11.43
N ARG A 56 22.08 -6.10 -10.46
CA ARG A 56 21.69 -6.16 -9.03
C ARG A 56 20.94 -4.91 -8.58
N ALA A 57 21.45 -3.73 -8.94
CA ALA A 57 20.78 -2.46 -8.64
C ALA A 57 19.37 -2.40 -9.25
N PHE A 58 19.20 -2.90 -10.48
CA PHE A 58 17.91 -3.03 -11.13
C PHE A 58 16.96 -3.93 -10.32
N LEU A 59 17.40 -5.13 -9.91
CA LEU A 59 16.58 -6.04 -9.11
C LEU A 59 16.18 -5.40 -7.77
N ASP A 60 17.13 -4.77 -7.09
CA ASP A 60 16.88 -4.08 -5.83
C ASP A 60 15.89 -2.94 -5.99
N ALA A 61 15.97 -2.18 -7.09
CA ALA A 61 15.05 -1.07 -7.37
C ALA A 61 13.63 -1.56 -7.66
N GLN A 62 13.48 -2.66 -8.43
CA GLN A 62 12.17 -3.28 -8.68
C GLN A 62 11.55 -3.87 -7.41
N LEU A 63 12.37 -4.47 -6.55
CA LEU A 63 11.92 -5.06 -5.29
C LEU A 63 11.62 -4.00 -4.23
N LEU A 64 12.37 -2.90 -4.16
CA LEU A 64 12.09 -1.85 -3.20
C LEU A 64 10.68 -1.27 -3.40
N ILE A 65 10.32 -0.95 -4.65
CA ILE A 65 9.01 -0.40 -4.97
C ILE A 65 7.88 -1.43 -4.78
N SER A 66 8.12 -2.71 -5.02
CA SER A 66 7.08 -3.75 -5.06
C SER A 66 6.99 -4.62 -3.80
N ALA A 67 8.06 -4.71 -3.01
CA ALA A 67 8.20 -5.58 -1.84
C ALA A 67 8.74 -4.87 -0.59
N GLN A 68 9.01 -3.56 -0.64
CA GLN A 68 9.56 -2.75 0.46
C GLN A 68 10.94 -3.21 0.96
N THR A 69 11.70 -3.93 0.13
CA THR A 69 13.02 -4.46 0.50
C THR A 69 13.85 -4.80 -0.75
N THR A 70 15.14 -5.04 -0.58
CA THR A 70 16.08 -5.43 -1.64
C THR A 70 16.20 -6.95 -1.81
N ALA A 71 16.86 -7.39 -2.88
CA ALA A 71 17.02 -8.81 -3.25
C ALA A 71 17.69 -9.64 -2.15
N ALA A 72 18.60 -9.04 -1.38
CA ALA A 72 19.28 -9.68 -0.26
C ALA A 72 18.32 -10.20 0.81
N HIS A 73 17.14 -9.58 0.94
CA HIS A 73 16.17 -9.91 1.99
C HIS A 73 14.80 -10.34 1.43
N ALA A 74 14.45 -9.97 0.20
CA ALA A 74 13.17 -10.32 -0.41
C ALA A 74 13.02 -11.83 -0.52
N ASN A 75 11.91 -12.39 -0.04
CA ASN A 75 11.58 -13.80 -0.24
C ASN A 75 11.53 -14.13 -1.74
N ALA A 76 12.12 -15.25 -2.17
CA ALA A 76 12.24 -15.60 -3.58
C ALA A 76 10.89 -15.78 -4.30
N LEU A 77 9.88 -16.38 -3.65
CA LEU A 77 8.58 -16.60 -4.28
C LEU A 77 7.78 -15.31 -4.41
N TYR A 78 7.75 -14.49 -3.36
CA TYR A 78 7.12 -13.18 -3.43
C TYR A 78 7.87 -12.27 -4.41
N GLY A 79 9.20 -12.19 -4.27
CA GLY A 79 10.08 -11.36 -5.09
C GLY A 79 10.01 -11.72 -6.57
N SER A 80 9.90 -13.00 -6.93
CA SER A 80 9.71 -13.38 -8.34
C SER A 80 8.38 -12.91 -8.93
N ALA A 81 7.28 -12.90 -8.17
CA ALA A 81 6.03 -12.31 -8.63
C ALA A 81 6.15 -10.78 -8.75
N ALA A 82 6.79 -10.15 -7.76
CA ALA A 82 7.04 -8.71 -7.76
C ALA A 82 7.88 -8.26 -8.97
N LEU A 83 8.93 -9.00 -9.32
CA LEU A 83 9.78 -8.74 -10.49
C LEU A 83 9.07 -9.00 -11.82
N ASP A 84 8.07 -9.88 -11.85
CA ASP A 84 7.29 -10.17 -13.07
C ASP A 84 6.16 -9.17 -13.32
N LEU A 85 5.80 -8.32 -12.33
CA LEU A 85 4.70 -7.35 -12.42
C LEU A 85 4.84 -6.41 -13.63
N PRO A 86 6.00 -5.73 -13.87
CA PRO A 86 6.13 -4.84 -15.01
C PRO A 86 5.93 -5.56 -16.35
N ARG A 87 6.41 -6.82 -16.45
CA ARG A 87 6.25 -7.66 -17.65
C ARG A 87 4.79 -8.05 -17.91
N ARG A 88 3.97 -8.16 -16.86
CA ARG A 88 2.53 -8.45 -16.96
C ARG A 88 1.71 -7.27 -17.48
N GLY A 89 2.29 -6.07 -17.47
CA GLY A 89 1.66 -4.85 -17.94
C GLY A 89 1.37 -3.87 -16.81
N VAL A 90 1.73 -2.61 -17.04
CA VAL A 90 1.38 -1.48 -16.19
C VAL A 90 0.22 -0.75 -16.86
N ASN A 91 -0.88 -0.57 -16.13
CA ASN A 91 -2.09 0.05 -16.66
C ASN A 91 -2.28 1.44 -16.06
N HIS A 92 -2.80 2.37 -16.86
CA HIS A 92 -3.20 3.71 -16.42
C HIS A 92 -4.68 3.74 -16.08
N VAL A 93 -5.02 4.39 -14.96
CA VAL A 93 -6.42 4.68 -14.62
C VAL A 93 -6.75 6.05 -15.18
N ARG A 94 -7.72 6.13 -16.09
CA ARG A 94 -8.21 7.41 -16.61
C ARG A 94 -8.79 8.28 -15.47
N GLY A 95 -8.41 9.55 -15.40
CA GLY A 95 -8.67 10.44 -14.26
C GLY A 95 -7.71 10.23 -13.07
N GLY A 96 -6.81 9.26 -13.16
CA GLY A 96 -5.85 8.88 -12.13
C GLY A 96 -6.46 8.07 -10.99
N ILE A 97 -5.63 7.73 -10.00
CA ILE A 97 -5.98 6.76 -8.96
C ILE A 97 -7.21 7.16 -8.11
N GLY A 98 -7.46 8.47 -7.96
CA GLY A 98 -8.64 8.98 -7.26
C GLY A 98 -9.97 8.58 -7.91
N ALA A 99 -10.00 8.38 -9.23
CA ALA A 99 -11.20 7.94 -9.94
C ALA A 99 -11.66 6.54 -9.51
N LEU A 100 -10.72 5.63 -9.18
CA LEU A 100 -11.07 4.32 -8.61
C LEU A 100 -11.74 4.48 -7.24
N ALA A 101 -11.24 5.37 -6.38
CA ALA A 101 -11.83 5.60 -5.07
C ALA A 101 -13.26 6.17 -5.18
N VAL A 102 -13.48 7.13 -6.08
CA VAL A 102 -14.82 7.69 -6.35
C VAL A 102 -15.76 6.61 -6.88
N THR A 103 -15.31 5.79 -7.83
CA THR A 103 -16.11 4.68 -8.38
C THR A 103 -16.56 3.71 -7.29
N LEU A 104 -15.67 3.37 -6.35
CA LEU A 104 -16.01 2.49 -5.22
C LEU A 104 -16.99 3.16 -4.24
N VAL A 105 -16.83 4.45 -3.96
CA VAL A 105 -17.77 5.22 -3.11
C VAL A 105 -19.16 5.24 -3.74
N ASP A 106 -19.26 5.48 -5.04
CA ASP A 106 -20.53 5.51 -5.76
C ASP A 106 -21.18 4.12 -5.80
N TRP A 107 -20.37 3.08 -5.96
CA TRP A 107 -20.84 1.70 -5.85
C TRP A 107 -21.43 1.43 -4.46
N ILE A 108 -20.74 1.81 -3.36
CA ILE A 108 -21.24 1.65 -1.99
C ILE A 108 -22.60 2.34 -1.82
N ARG A 109 -22.70 3.60 -2.25
CA ARG A 109 -23.93 4.40 -2.13
C ARG A 109 -25.10 3.80 -2.91
N ARG A 110 -24.86 3.35 -4.15
CA ARG A 110 -25.89 2.70 -4.98
C ARG A 110 -26.43 1.39 -4.38
N HIS A 111 -25.67 0.75 -3.49
CA HIS A 111 -26.07 -0.48 -2.81
C HIS A 111 -26.54 -0.23 -1.37
N GLY A 112 -26.97 0.99 -1.05
CA GLY A 112 -27.54 1.35 0.25
C GLY A 112 -26.52 1.55 1.37
N GLY A 113 -25.22 1.55 1.06
CA GLY A 113 -24.17 1.89 2.02
C GLY A 113 -23.99 3.39 2.19
N GLU A 114 -23.45 3.80 3.33
CA GLU A 114 -23.14 5.20 3.63
C GLU A 114 -21.64 5.46 3.62
N VAL A 115 -21.23 6.61 3.06
CA VAL A 115 -19.85 7.10 3.14
C VAL A 115 -19.87 8.47 3.82
N ARG A 116 -19.36 8.51 5.06
CA ARG A 116 -19.37 9.70 5.91
C ARG A 116 -17.99 10.35 5.95
N TYR A 117 -17.82 11.47 5.25
CA TYR A 117 -16.58 12.25 5.27
C TYR A 117 -16.47 13.12 6.53
N ARG A 118 -15.24 13.56 6.85
CA ARG A 118 -14.94 14.43 8.00
C ARG A 118 -15.44 13.85 9.33
N GLN A 119 -15.39 12.52 9.45
CA GLN A 119 -15.72 11.74 10.64
C GLN A 119 -14.47 10.97 11.07
N THR A 120 -13.47 11.68 11.59
CA THR A 120 -12.24 11.05 12.09
C THR A 120 -12.59 10.12 13.24
N VAL A 121 -12.31 8.83 13.11
CA VAL A 121 -12.46 7.86 14.20
C VAL A 121 -11.32 8.08 15.19
N GLU A 122 -11.65 8.20 16.47
CA GLU A 122 -10.67 8.42 17.56
C GLU A 122 -10.64 7.25 18.54
N ARG A 123 -11.70 6.43 18.60
CA ARG A 123 -11.74 5.26 19.48
C ARG A 123 -12.57 4.14 18.89
N ILE A 124 -12.10 2.91 19.08
CA ILE A 124 -12.84 1.67 18.86
C ILE A 124 -12.83 0.91 20.17
N ALA A 125 -13.99 0.47 20.66
CA ALA A 125 -14.09 -0.28 21.92
C ALA A 125 -14.98 -1.52 21.79
N PRO A 126 -14.58 -2.65 22.37
CA PRO A 126 -15.43 -3.83 22.44
C PRO A 126 -16.64 -3.58 23.35
N LEU A 127 -17.79 -4.11 22.95
CA LEU A 127 -19.03 -4.12 23.72
C LEU A 127 -19.41 -5.55 24.14
N ARG A 128 -20.41 -5.67 25.02
CA ARG A 128 -21.00 -6.97 25.38
C ARG A 128 -21.57 -7.66 24.14
N GLY A 129 -21.49 -8.99 24.10
CA GLY A 129 -21.98 -9.79 22.96
C GLY A 129 -21.09 -9.74 21.71
N GLY A 130 -19.86 -9.21 21.82
CA GLY A 130 -18.88 -9.19 20.72
C GLY A 130 -19.12 -8.11 19.67
N ARG A 131 -20.01 -7.14 19.94
CA ARG A 131 -20.16 -5.93 19.11
C ARG A 131 -19.02 -4.94 19.40
N LEU A 132 -18.89 -3.93 18.57
CA LEU A 132 -17.87 -2.88 18.69
C LEU A 132 -18.53 -1.52 18.63
N ALA A 133 -18.09 -0.59 19.47
CA ALA A 133 -18.43 0.82 19.40
C ALA A 133 -17.32 1.60 18.70
N VAL A 134 -17.69 2.49 17.77
CA VAL A 134 -16.81 3.39 17.06
C VAL A 134 -17.18 4.82 17.40
N TYR A 135 -16.21 5.59 17.88
CA TYR A 135 -16.36 6.97 18.30
C TYR A 135 -15.55 7.87 17.38
N THR A 136 -16.15 8.98 16.99
CA THR A 136 -15.51 9.97 16.12
C THR A 136 -15.30 11.28 16.85
N GLN A 137 -14.37 12.08 16.34
CA GLN A 137 -14.07 13.43 16.81
C GLN A 137 -15.30 14.34 16.90
N LYS A 138 -16.31 14.13 16.05
CA LYS A 138 -17.53 14.95 16.00
C LYS A 138 -18.65 14.42 16.89
N GLY A 139 -18.36 13.49 17.78
CA GLY A 139 -19.33 12.90 18.70
C GLY A 139 -20.26 11.85 18.06
N LEU A 140 -20.10 11.52 16.77
CA LEU A 140 -20.82 10.38 16.19
C LEU A 140 -20.35 9.10 16.90
N HIS A 141 -21.32 8.35 17.40
CA HIS A 141 -21.17 7.05 18.02
C HIS A 141 -21.94 6.00 17.21
N LEU A 142 -21.25 4.94 16.79
CA LEU A 142 -21.83 3.85 16.02
C LEU A 142 -21.53 2.52 16.71
N GLU A 143 -22.54 1.69 16.87
CA GLU A 143 -22.35 0.30 17.27
C GLU A 143 -22.41 -0.61 16.05
N ALA A 144 -21.41 -1.46 15.88
CA ALA A 144 -21.27 -2.35 14.73
C ALA A 144 -21.07 -3.80 15.17
N ASP A 145 -21.70 -4.72 14.43
CA ASP A 145 -21.47 -6.16 14.63
C ASP A 145 -20.09 -6.59 14.12
N ARG A 146 -19.51 -5.83 13.19
CA ARG A 146 -18.27 -6.12 12.47
C ARG A 146 -17.58 -4.80 12.12
N VAL A 147 -16.27 -4.71 12.32
CA VAL A 147 -15.47 -3.53 11.93
C VAL A 147 -14.29 -3.96 11.06
N LEU A 148 -14.14 -3.29 9.91
CA LEU A 148 -13.00 -3.46 9.00
C LEU A 148 -12.14 -2.20 9.07
N ALA A 149 -11.01 -2.29 9.75
CA ALA A 149 -10.12 -1.19 10.01
C ALA A 149 -9.09 -1.06 8.87
N ASN A 150 -9.28 -0.09 7.97
CA ASN A 150 -8.31 0.26 6.92
C ASN A 150 -7.26 1.24 7.44
N VAL A 151 -6.57 0.87 8.51
CA VAL A 151 -5.50 1.63 9.17
C VAL A 151 -4.31 0.72 9.42
N THR A 152 -3.17 1.27 9.80
CA THR A 152 -2.00 0.46 10.16
C THR A 152 -2.20 -0.23 11.52
N PRO A 153 -1.45 -1.31 11.85
CA PRO A 153 -1.52 -1.95 13.16
C PRO A 153 -1.21 -0.99 14.32
N TRP A 154 -0.28 -0.03 14.11
CA TRP A 154 0.02 1.02 15.07
C TRP A 154 -1.18 1.92 15.34
N ALA A 155 -1.79 2.47 14.28
CA ALA A 155 -2.98 3.30 14.42
C ALA A 155 -4.15 2.51 15.03
N LEU A 156 -4.32 1.23 14.68
CA LEU A 156 -5.35 0.41 15.30
C LEU A 156 -5.10 0.20 16.80
N ALA A 157 -3.84 -0.01 17.22
CA ALA A 157 -3.50 -0.14 18.62
C ALA A 157 -3.79 1.15 19.40
N GLU A 158 -3.54 2.31 18.80
CA GLU A 158 -3.90 3.63 19.36
C GLU A 158 -5.42 3.78 19.49
N LEU A 159 -6.19 3.49 18.43
CA LEU A 159 -7.65 3.57 18.44
C LEU A 159 -8.30 2.64 19.47
N LEU A 160 -7.69 1.48 19.76
CA LEU A 160 -8.16 0.55 20.77
C LEU A 160 -7.70 0.93 22.19
N GLY A 161 -6.61 1.68 22.34
CA GLY A 161 -6.05 2.07 23.63
C GLY A 161 -5.82 0.88 24.57
N ALA A 162 -6.44 0.93 25.77
CA ALA A 162 -6.35 -0.13 26.77
C ALA A 162 -6.94 -1.47 26.29
N ASP A 163 -7.92 -1.43 25.39
CA ASP A 163 -8.60 -2.61 24.83
C ASP A 163 -7.78 -3.34 23.77
N ALA A 164 -6.64 -2.77 23.35
CA ALA A 164 -5.77 -3.40 22.36
C ALA A 164 -5.24 -4.76 22.86
N PRO A 165 -5.40 -5.88 22.13
CA PRO A 165 -4.93 -7.19 22.59
C PRO A 165 -3.41 -7.20 22.87
N ARG A 166 -2.97 -8.01 23.84
CA ARG A 166 -1.54 -8.16 24.18
C ARG A 166 -0.67 -8.48 22.97
N GLY A 167 -1.17 -9.32 22.05
CA GLY A 167 -0.50 -9.67 20.80
C GLY A 167 -0.26 -8.46 19.89
N LEU A 168 -1.30 -7.65 19.63
CA LEU A 168 -1.19 -6.43 18.83
C LEU A 168 -0.26 -5.41 19.48
N ARG A 169 -0.38 -5.19 20.79
CA ARG A 169 0.52 -4.27 21.53
C ARG A 169 1.98 -4.70 21.48
N ARG A 170 2.25 -6.01 21.60
CA ARG A 170 3.60 -6.55 21.47
C ARG A 170 4.13 -6.36 20.06
N GLU A 171 3.30 -6.67 19.06
CA GLU A 171 3.64 -6.53 17.65
C GLU A 171 4.08 -5.09 17.32
N VAL A 172 3.26 -4.09 17.62
CA VAL A 172 3.55 -2.69 17.25
C VAL A 172 4.77 -2.12 17.95
N ARG A 173 5.11 -2.60 19.16
CA ARG A 173 6.33 -2.20 19.89
C ARG A 173 7.59 -2.84 19.33
N GLN A 174 7.50 -4.06 18.82
CA GLN A 174 8.66 -4.82 18.34
C GLN A 174 8.95 -4.58 16.85
N ARG A 175 7.96 -4.07 16.11
CA ARG A 175 8.14 -3.78 14.69
C ARG A 175 9.01 -2.53 14.51
N PRO A 176 10.03 -2.60 13.64
CA PRO A 176 10.78 -1.40 13.26
C PRO A 176 9.88 -0.46 12.45
N PRO A 177 10.20 0.85 12.42
CA PRO A 177 9.60 1.78 11.48
C PRO A 177 9.77 1.29 10.03
N THR A 178 8.74 1.51 9.21
CA THR A 178 8.80 1.25 7.78
C THR A 178 9.23 2.51 7.03
N TRP A 179 9.34 2.41 5.71
CA TRP A 179 9.65 3.55 4.87
C TRP A 179 8.58 4.65 4.97
N GLY A 180 9.04 5.89 4.89
CA GLY A 180 8.24 7.02 4.43
C GLY A 180 8.47 7.26 2.93
N ALA A 181 7.80 8.26 2.39
CA ALA A 181 8.06 8.75 1.04
C ALA A 181 8.25 10.27 1.05
N PHE A 182 9.13 10.73 0.16
CA PHE A 182 9.14 12.10 -0.31
C PHE A 182 8.61 12.11 -1.74
N THR A 183 7.67 13.02 -2.03
CA THR A 183 6.99 13.10 -3.32
C THR A 183 6.98 14.52 -3.86
N LEU A 184 7.10 14.68 -5.18
CA LEU A 184 6.74 15.91 -5.86
C LEU A 184 5.50 15.65 -6.71
N TYR A 185 4.46 16.46 -6.52
CA TYR A 185 3.33 16.54 -7.44
C TYR A 185 3.54 17.75 -8.35
N LEU A 186 3.67 17.50 -9.64
CA LEU A 186 3.98 18.50 -10.65
C LEU A 186 2.78 18.74 -11.55
N GLY A 187 2.49 20.02 -11.79
CA GLY A 187 1.76 20.48 -12.98
C GLY A 187 2.79 20.86 -14.05
N LEU A 188 2.54 20.44 -15.28
CA LEU A 188 3.46 20.58 -16.40
C LEU A 188 2.75 21.22 -17.59
N ASP A 189 3.40 22.17 -18.27
CA ASP A 189 3.02 22.66 -19.59
C ASP A 189 3.34 21.58 -20.64
N ALA A 190 2.29 21.02 -21.26
CA ALA A 190 2.43 19.91 -22.19
C ALA A 190 3.23 20.28 -23.44
N ALA A 191 3.18 21.55 -23.88
CA ALA A 191 3.87 22.02 -25.08
C ALA A 191 5.39 22.10 -24.90
N ARG A 192 5.86 22.12 -23.66
CA ARG A 192 7.30 22.20 -23.31
C ARG A 192 7.92 20.84 -23.01
N LEU A 193 7.11 19.78 -22.96
CA LEU A 193 7.62 18.42 -22.75
C LEU A 193 8.15 17.84 -24.06
N PRO A 194 9.30 17.14 -24.03
CA PRO A 194 9.75 16.41 -25.20
C PRO A 194 8.81 15.22 -25.48
N PRO A 195 8.88 14.63 -26.68
CA PRO A 195 8.33 13.31 -26.93
C PRO A 195 8.98 12.30 -25.97
N LEU A 196 8.16 11.55 -25.23
CA LEU A 196 8.64 10.57 -24.24
C LEU A 196 8.37 9.14 -24.69
N PRO A 197 9.34 8.22 -24.56
CA PRO A 197 9.18 6.82 -24.95
C PRO A 197 8.26 6.04 -23.98
N ALA A 198 8.08 6.54 -22.76
CA ALA A 198 7.25 5.94 -21.74
C ALA A 198 6.63 7.03 -20.85
N ALA A 199 5.52 6.70 -20.19
CA ALA A 199 4.92 7.57 -19.18
C ALA A 199 5.47 7.31 -17.76
N HIS A 200 6.21 6.21 -17.58
CA HIS A 200 6.73 5.77 -16.28
C HIS A 200 8.23 5.53 -16.38
N HIS A 201 8.98 6.08 -15.44
CA HIS A 201 10.43 5.93 -15.37
C HIS A 201 10.86 5.57 -13.95
N GLN A 202 11.93 4.79 -13.85
CA GLN A 202 12.63 4.57 -12.60
C GLN A 202 14.10 4.91 -12.81
N VAL A 203 14.56 5.94 -12.11
CA VAL A 203 15.94 6.43 -12.19
C VAL A 203 16.68 5.97 -10.95
N ILE A 204 17.87 5.41 -11.17
CA ILE A 204 18.87 5.16 -10.13
C ILE A 204 20.03 6.08 -10.49
N VAL A 205 20.29 7.09 -9.66
CA VAL A 205 21.28 8.14 -9.94
C VAL A 205 22.69 7.57 -9.85
N ASP A 206 22.98 6.83 -8.79
CA ASP A 206 24.22 6.11 -8.59
C ASP A 206 23.93 4.68 -8.09
N ALA A 207 24.26 3.69 -8.92
CA ALA A 207 24.05 2.27 -8.63
C ALA A 207 24.96 1.74 -7.52
N ALA A 208 26.04 2.45 -7.16
CA ALA A 208 26.92 2.10 -6.05
C ALA A 208 26.39 2.60 -4.69
N GLN A 209 25.39 3.48 -4.68
CA GLN A 209 24.79 4.04 -3.47
C GLN A 209 23.50 3.30 -3.07
N PRO A 210 23.14 3.29 -1.77
CA PRO A 210 21.86 2.76 -1.34
C PRO A 210 20.67 3.42 -2.04
N LEU A 211 19.62 2.64 -2.29
CA LEU A 211 18.37 3.15 -2.86
C LEU A 211 17.60 4.02 -1.84
N GLY A 212 16.71 4.88 -2.34
CA GLY A 212 15.97 5.85 -1.54
C GLY A 212 16.72 7.17 -1.37
N GLU A 213 16.20 8.05 -0.51
CA GLU A 213 16.77 9.36 -0.14
C GLU A 213 17.10 10.28 -1.34
N GLY A 214 16.44 10.06 -2.49
CA GLY A 214 16.67 10.75 -3.75
C GLY A 214 17.64 10.06 -4.71
N ASN A 215 18.33 8.99 -4.30
CA ASN A 215 19.18 8.20 -5.20
C ASN A 215 18.36 7.31 -6.13
N SER A 216 17.18 6.84 -5.68
CA SER A 216 16.22 6.17 -6.55
C SER A 216 14.90 6.93 -6.61
N VAL A 217 14.46 7.26 -7.82
CA VAL A 217 13.27 8.09 -8.08
C VAL A 217 12.35 7.39 -9.06
N PHE A 218 11.09 7.25 -8.69
CA PHE A 218 10.02 6.80 -9.58
C PHE A 218 9.25 8.01 -10.11
N ILE A 219 9.00 8.03 -11.41
CA ILE A 219 8.37 9.13 -12.13
C ILE A 219 7.17 8.58 -12.88
N SER A 220 5.99 9.13 -12.64
CA SER A 220 4.77 8.80 -13.38
C SER A 220 4.18 10.06 -13.97
N LEU A 221 4.08 10.13 -15.30
CA LEU A 221 3.37 11.19 -16.00
C LEU A 221 1.97 10.72 -16.37
N SER A 222 0.97 11.61 -16.30
CA SER A 222 -0.37 11.31 -16.79
C SER A 222 -0.38 11.03 -18.29
N ASP A 223 -1.32 10.24 -18.79
CA ASP A 223 -1.49 10.07 -20.24
C ASP A 223 -1.82 11.42 -20.93
N PRO A 224 -1.27 11.72 -22.14
CA PRO A 224 -1.56 12.98 -22.83
C PRO A 224 -3.03 13.16 -23.21
N GLY A 225 -3.77 12.06 -23.43
CA GLY A 225 -5.20 12.08 -23.74
C GLY A 225 -6.11 12.11 -22.51
N ASP A 226 -5.56 12.07 -21.30
CA ASP A 226 -6.35 12.05 -20.06
C ASP A 226 -6.67 13.47 -19.55
N ALA A 227 -7.61 14.13 -20.22
CA ALA A 227 -8.08 15.48 -19.89
C ALA A 227 -8.70 15.60 -18.48
N ALA A 228 -8.97 14.50 -17.78
CA ALA A 228 -9.48 14.54 -16.41
C ALA A 228 -8.38 14.78 -15.36
N ARG A 229 -7.11 14.84 -15.77
CA ARG A 229 -5.96 14.99 -14.86
C ARG A 229 -5.57 16.43 -14.58
N GLY A 230 -5.98 17.37 -15.43
CA GLY A 230 -5.65 18.78 -15.29
C GLY A 230 -6.30 19.63 -16.39
N PRO A 231 -6.12 20.96 -16.35
CA PRO A 231 -6.61 21.86 -17.39
C PRO A 231 -6.08 21.49 -18.79
N ALA A 232 -6.77 21.95 -19.84
CA ALA A 232 -6.31 21.79 -21.22
C ALA A 232 -4.89 22.34 -21.41
N GLY A 233 -4.08 21.64 -22.20
CA GLY A 233 -2.67 21.99 -22.41
C GLY A 233 -1.72 21.64 -21.25
N THR A 234 -2.22 20.98 -20.20
CA THR A 234 -1.39 20.58 -19.06
C THR A 234 -1.23 19.07 -18.94
N ARG A 235 -0.12 18.66 -18.33
CA ARG A 235 0.20 17.30 -17.92
C ARG A 235 0.43 17.30 -16.41
N THR A 236 0.22 16.16 -15.76
CA THR A 236 0.62 15.99 -14.35
C THR A 236 1.75 14.98 -14.27
N ALA A 237 2.64 15.15 -13.30
CA ALA A 237 3.60 14.12 -12.94
C ALA A 237 3.68 13.95 -11.43
N THR A 238 3.93 12.71 -10.99
CA THR A 238 4.29 12.40 -9.61
C THR A 238 5.68 11.81 -9.62
N LEU A 239 6.59 12.44 -8.88
CA LEU A 239 7.93 11.92 -8.61
C LEU A 239 7.96 11.44 -7.17
N SER A 240 8.64 10.34 -6.89
CA SER A 240 8.71 9.80 -5.53
C SER A 240 10.02 9.07 -5.23
N THR A 241 10.45 9.15 -3.97
CA THR A 241 11.57 8.37 -3.43
C THR A 241 11.21 7.86 -2.02
N HIS A 242 11.73 6.69 -1.66
CA HIS A 242 11.61 6.19 -0.28
C HIS A 242 12.53 7.02 0.62
N THR A 243 12.11 7.28 1.85
CA THR A 243 12.92 8.01 2.83
C THR A 243 12.68 7.50 4.25
N ALA A 244 13.70 7.56 5.10
CA ALA A 244 13.53 7.31 6.52
C ALA A 244 12.63 8.38 7.16
N VAL A 245 11.68 7.98 8.01
CA VAL A 245 10.73 8.93 8.62
C VAL A 245 11.35 9.77 9.74
N SER A 246 12.24 9.19 10.55
CA SER A 246 12.75 9.82 11.78
C SER A 246 13.44 11.18 11.55
N PRO A 247 14.33 11.37 10.55
CA PRO A 247 14.97 12.66 10.31
C PRO A 247 13.97 13.79 10.01
N TRP A 248 12.88 13.50 9.31
CA TRP A 248 11.85 14.50 9.00
C TRP A 248 11.11 14.97 10.25
N TRP A 249 10.78 14.04 11.15
CA TRP A 249 10.09 14.37 12.40
C TRP A 249 11.01 15.10 13.39
N GLN A 250 12.27 14.69 13.50
CA GLN A 250 13.26 15.39 14.32
C GLN A 250 13.38 16.87 13.90
N LEU A 251 13.56 17.14 12.61
CA LEU A 251 13.63 18.52 12.12
C LEU A 251 12.28 19.25 12.30
N ARG A 252 11.16 18.60 12.01
CA ARG A 252 9.83 19.22 12.17
C ARG A 252 9.57 19.71 13.60
N HIS A 253 10.10 19.02 14.60
CA HIS A 253 9.93 19.35 16.01
C HIS A 253 10.97 20.34 16.55
N HIS A 254 12.20 20.31 16.04
CA HIS A 254 13.32 21.02 16.65
C HIS A 254 13.92 22.13 15.79
N ASP A 255 13.75 22.09 14.46
CA ASP A 255 14.35 23.06 13.55
C ASP A 255 13.52 23.20 12.25
N ALA A 256 12.59 24.15 12.26
CA ALA A 256 11.71 24.41 11.12
C ALA A 256 12.47 24.91 9.88
N ALA A 257 13.58 25.64 10.06
CA ALA A 257 14.39 26.14 8.96
C ALA A 257 15.15 25.00 8.28
N ALA A 258 15.78 24.11 9.06
CA ALA A 258 16.44 22.92 8.52
C ALA A 258 15.43 21.92 7.92
N TYR A 259 14.21 21.81 8.45
CA TYR A 259 13.14 21.04 7.82
C TYR A 259 12.79 21.58 6.41
N ALA A 260 12.63 22.90 6.27
CA ALA A 260 12.39 23.54 4.98
C ALA A 260 13.57 23.34 4.02
N ALA A 261 14.80 23.56 4.48
CA ALA A 261 16.00 23.35 3.68
C ALA A 261 16.14 21.89 3.21
N ARG A 262 15.83 20.90 4.06
CA ARG A 262 15.83 19.48 3.68
C ARG A 262 14.79 19.18 2.62
N ARG A 263 13.58 19.75 2.73
CA ARG A 263 12.52 19.61 1.73
C ARG A 263 12.95 20.19 0.38
N ASP A 264 13.59 21.36 0.38
CA ASP A 264 14.02 22.02 -0.83
C ASP A 264 15.19 21.25 -1.49
N ALA A 265 16.15 20.75 -0.69
CA ALA A 265 17.21 19.88 -1.18
C ALA A 265 16.68 18.58 -1.81
N TYR A 266 15.67 17.95 -1.20
CA TYR A 266 15.00 16.78 -1.77
C TYR A 266 14.26 17.11 -3.07
N THR A 267 13.62 18.27 -3.13
CA THR A 267 12.94 18.76 -4.34
C THR A 267 13.94 18.86 -5.49
N GLU A 268 15.10 19.48 -5.25
CA GLU A 268 16.14 19.61 -6.26
C GLU A 268 16.71 18.26 -6.70
N ARG A 269 16.94 17.32 -5.77
CA ARG A 269 17.39 15.95 -6.10
C ARG A 269 16.41 15.23 -7.02
N LEU A 270 15.12 15.27 -6.71
CA LEU A 270 14.10 14.59 -7.52
C LEU A 270 13.97 15.24 -8.90
N LEU A 271 13.99 16.58 -8.99
CA LEU A 271 13.98 17.27 -10.28
C LEU A 271 15.23 16.97 -11.10
N ALA A 272 16.41 16.92 -10.48
CA ALA A 272 17.66 16.56 -11.16
C ALA A 272 17.65 15.12 -11.68
N ALA A 273 17.19 14.16 -10.87
CA ALA A 273 17.01 12.77 -11.32
C ALA A 273 15.98 12.67 -12.44
N ALA A 274 14.93 13.49 -12.41
CA ALA A 274 13.91 13.46 -13.45
C ALA A 274 14.38 14.04 -14.78
N GLU A 275 15.26 15.05 -14.76
CA GLU A 275 15.90 15.58 -15.98
C GLU A 275 16.71 14.53 -16.75
N THR A 276 17.25 13.50 -16.09
CA THR A 276 17.99 12.44 -16.78
C THR A 276 17.07 11.51 -17.59
N ALA A 277 15.80 11.37 -17.19
CA ALA A 277 14.81 10.54 -17.85
C ALA A 277 13.85 11.34 -18.76
N VAL A 278 13.62 12.60 -18.42
CA VAL A 278 12.73 13.54 -19.10
C VAL A 278 13.48 14.87 -19.27
N PRO A 279 14.39 14.99 -20.25
CA PRO A 279 15.15 16.22 -20.46
C PRO A 279 14.25 17.44 -20.73
N GLY A 280 14.52 18.55 -20.05
CA GLY A 280 13.73 19.77 -20.13
C GLY A 280 12.50 19.80 -19.22
N LEU A 281 12.29 18.80 -18.36
CA LEU A 281 11.15 18.72 -17.45
C LEU A 281 10.97 20.01 -16.64
N ARG A 282 12.05 20.57 -16.09
CA ARG A 282 12.03 21.79 -15.25
C ARG A 282 11.41 22.97 -15.99
N ASN A 283 11.68 23.11 -17.29
CA ASN A 283 11.13 24.19 -18.11
C ASN A 283 9.62 24.07 -18.32
N ALA A 284 9.09 22.85 -18.18
CA ALA A 284 7.67 22.57 -18.25
C ALA A 284 6.96 22.73 -16.90
N VAL A 285 7.65 22.80 -15.76
CA VAL A 285 6.99 22.87 -14.44
C VAL A 285 6.24 24.19 -14.27
N THR A 286 4.92 24.09 -14.06
CA THR A 286 4.02 25.22 -13.76
C THR A 286 3.48 25.18 -12.33
N LEU A 287 3.54 24.02 -11.68
CA LEU A 287 3.17 23.80 -10.28
C LEU A 287 4.12 22.76 -9.69
N CYS A 288 4.63 23.01 -8.48
CA CYS A 288 5.44 22.05 -7.74
C CYS A 288 4.96 21.98 -6.29
N LEU A 289 4.47 20.81 -5.87
CA LEU A 289 3.98 20.56 -4.52
C LEU A 289 4.78 19.43 -3.87
N PRO A 290 5.75 19.75 -2.98
CA PRO A 290 6.48 18.75 -2.24
C PRO A 290 5.63 18.16 -1.10
N GLY A 291 5.72 16.85 -0.94
CA GLY A 291 5.15 16.08 0.17
C GLY A 291 6.25 15.33 0.91
N THR A 292 6.24 15.41 2.24
CA THR A 292 7.18 14.70 3.13
C THR A 292 6.42 13.68 3.99
N PRO A 293 7.09 12.82 4.77
CA PRO A 293 6.40 11.93 5.72
C PRO A 293 5.43 12.68 6.65
N VAL A 294 5.78 13.86 7.15
CA VAL A 294 4.88 14.75 7.92
C VAL A 294 3.59 15.10 7.14
N THR A 295 3.70 15.40 5.84
CA THR A 295 2.55 15.62 4.95
C THR A 295 1.69 14.35 4.85
N PHE A 296 2.32 13.18 4.66
CA PHE A 296 1.60 11.91 4.58
C PHE A 296 0.81 11.61 5.85
N GLU A 297 1.37 11.83 7.04
CA GLU A 297 0.63 11.68 8.30
C GLU A 297 -0.58 12.60 8.35
N SER A 298 -0.43 13.87 7.92
CA SER A 298 -1.50 14.86 7.96
C SER A 298 -2.72 14.43 7.12
N TYR A 299 -2.48 13.86 5.94
CA TYR A 299 -3.56 13.43 5.01
C TYR A 299 -4.09 12.03 5.29
N THR A 300 -3.23 11.10 5.71
CA THR A 300 -3.59 9.68 5.81
C THR A 300 -3.76 9.17 7.23
N ARG A 301 -3.33 9.97 8.23
CA ARG A 301 -3.26 9.62 9.66
C ARG A 301 -2.48 8.34 9.94
N ARG A 302 -1.60 7.94 9.00
CA ARG A 302 -0.67 6.85 9.22
C ARG A 302 0.43 7.37 10.16
N PRO A 303 0.71 6.68 11.28
CA PRO A 303 1.72 7.10 12.23
C PRO A 303 3.05 7.38 11.53
N GLN A 304 3.64 8.53 11.83
CA GLN A 304 4.88 9.05 11.27
C GLN A 304 4.88 9.25 9.74
N GLY A 305 3.74 9.09 9.06
CA GLY A 305 3.64 9.14 7.61
C GLY A 305 4.27 7.95 6.90
N MET A 306 4.37 6.81 7.58
CA MET A 306 4.88 5.57 7.02
C MET A 306 4.01 5.04 5.87
N VAL A 307 4.62 4.54 4.80
CA VAL A 307 3.97 4.05 3.58
C VAL A 307 4.48 2.65 3.20
N GLY A 308 3.79 1.99 2.26
CA GLY A 308 4.30 0.77 1.61
C GLY A 308 4.06 -0.54 2.36
N GLY A 309 3.49 -0.50 3.56
CA GLY A 309 3.23 -1.71 4.36
C GLY A 309 4.52 -2.40 4.81
N PHE A 310 4.50 -3.72 4.94
CA PHE A 310 5.61 -4.51 5.47
C PHE A 310 6.50 -5.12 4.39
N ALA A 311 7.81 -5.07 4.63
CA ALA A 311 8.81 -5.76 3.83
C ALA A 311 8.52 -7.26 3.73
N GLN A 312 8.54 -7.79 2.51
CA GLN A 312 8.20 -9.18 2.21
C GLN A 312 9.43 -10.08 2.27
N THR A 313 10.02 -10.17 3.47
CA THR A 313 11.26 -10.93 3.71
C THR A 313 11.02 -12.42 3.92
N SER A 314 9.85 -12.79 4.44
CA SER A 314 9.46 -14.18 4.65
C SER A 314 7.95 -14.33 4.53
N LEU A 315 7.50 -15.38 3.82
CA LEU A 315 6.08 -15.72 3.77
C LEU A 315 5.56 -16.12 5.16
N PHE A 316 6.37 -16.74 6.01
CA PHE A 316 5.94 -17.19 7.35
C PHE A 316 5.86 -16.06 8.38
N ALA A 317 6.50 -14.92 8.10
CA ALA A 317 6.38 -13.71 8.91
C ALA A 317 5.26 -12.77 8.43
N ALA A 318 4.56 -13.13 7.35
CA ALA A 318 3.53 -12.30 6.76
C ALA A 318 2.34 -12.12 7.71
N ARG A 319 1.85 -10.88 7.83
CA ARG A 319 0.75 -10.55 8.74
C ARG A 319 -0.60 -10.92 8.13
N GLY A 320 -1.41 -11.71 8.83
CA GLY A 320 -2.83 -11.93 8.47
C GLY A 320 -3.74 -10.75 8.88
N PRO A 321 -5.05 -10.80 8.57
CA PRO A 321 -5.99 -9.73 8.86
C PRO A 321 -6.49 -9.68 10.31
N ARG A 322 -6.27 -10.75 11.09
CA ARG A 322 -6.81 -10.85 12.46
C ARG A 322 -6.06 -9.93 13.43
N THR A 323 -6.83 -9.33 14.35
CA THR A 323 -6.35 -8.31 15.30
C THR A 323 -6.21 -8.85 16.73
N GLY A 324 -6.86 -9.99 17.02
CA GLY A 324 -7.03 -10.53 18.37
C GLY A 324 -8.28 -10.01 19.09
N VAL A 325 -9.00 -9.02 18.51
CA VAL A 325 -10.32 -8.61 18.97
C VAL A 325 -11.37 -9.34 18.12
N PRO A 326 -12.37 -10.01 18.73
CA PRO A 326 -13.47 -10.60 17.98
C PRO A 326 -14.14 -9.54 17.09
N ASN A 327 -14.50 -9.95 15.87
CA ASN A 327 -15.28 -9.11 14.94
C ASN A 327 -14.59 -7.82 14.45
N LEU A 328 -13.27 -7.75 14.60
CA LEU A 328 -12.43 -6.66 14.12
C LEU A 328 -11.29 -7.20 13.23
N TRP A 329 -11.22 -6.73 12.00
CA TRP A 329 -10.17 -7.09 11.02
C TRP A 329 -9.41 -5.86 10.57
N LEU A 330 -8.13 -6.07 10.24
CA LEU A 330 -7.36 -5.14 9.43
C LEU A 330 -7.59 -5.42 7.95
N VAL A 331 -7.62 -4.36 7.15
CA VAL A 331 -7.54 -4.39 5.69
C VAL A 331 -6.50 -3.38 5.21
N GLY A 332 -6.08 -3.47 3.95
CA GLY A 332 -5.09 -2.57 3.35
C GLY A 332 -3.70 -3.19 3.23
N ASP A 333 -2.68 -2.35 3.17
CA ASP A 333 -1.29 -2.72 2.83
C ASP A 333 -0.50 -3.39 3.97
N SER A 334 -1.05 -3.39 5.18
CA SER A 334 -0.43 -3.95 6.38
C SER A 334 -0.77 -5.43 6.60
N ILE A 335 -1.49 -6.05 5.68
CA ILE A 335 -1.83 -7.48 5.71
C ILE A 335 -1.39 -8.14 4.41
N PHE A 336 -1.05 -9.43 4.45
CA PHE A 336 -0.69 -10.19 3.26
C PHE A 336 -1.86 -10.23 2.25
N PRO A 337 -1.61 -10.02 0.94
CA PRO A 337 -0.31 -9.98 0.27
C PRO A 337 0.55 -8.72 0.45
N GLY A 338 -0.02 -7.60 0.89
CA GLY A 338 0.71 -6.37 1.20
C GLY A 338 0.32 -5.22 0.28
N GLN A 339 1.29 -4.35 0.01
CA GLN A 339 1.13 -3.13 -0.79
C GLN A 339 0.76 -3.37 -2.27
N SER A 340 0.60 -2.26 -3.01
CA SER A 340 0.07 -2.17 -4.38
C SER A 340 -1.44 -2.40 -4.45
N THR A 341 -2.09 -1.79 -5.45
CA THR A 341 -3.52 -1.97 -5.75
C THR A 341 -3.88 -3.44 -5.88
N ALA A 342 -3.02 -4.25 -6.48
CA ALA A 342 -3.22 -5.70 -6.59
C ALA A 342 -3.18 -6.39 -5.21
N GLY A 343 -2.16 -6.10 -4.40
CA GLY A 343 -1.99 -6.69 -3.08
C GLY A 343 -3.14 -6.35 -2.13
N VAL A 344 -3.50 -5.06 -2.05
CA VAL A 344 -4.61 -4.61 -1.18
C VAL A 344 -5.96 -5.15 -1.64
N THR A 345 -6.18 -5.32 -2.95
CA THR A 345 -7.42 -5.91 -3.48
C THR A 345 -7.52 -7.38 -3.12
N LEU A 346 -6.46 -8.17 -3.32
CA LEU A 346 -6.43 -9.59 -2.94
C LEU A 346 -6.61 -9.76 -1.42
N GLY A 347 -5.95 -8.89 -0.62
CA GLY A 347 -6.14 -8.85 0.83
C GLY A 347 -7.59 -8.54 1.22
N ALA A 348 -8.22 -7.54 0.59
CA ALA A 348 -9.61 -7.18 0.85
C ALA A 348 -10.59 -8.30 0.49
N LEU A 349 -10.41 -8.97 -0.66
CA LEU A 349 -11.23 -10.13 -1.05
C LEU A 349 -11.15 -11.26 -0.03
N ARG A 350 -9.95 -11.53 0.49
CA ARG A 350 -9.75 -12.50 1.57
C ARG A 350 -10.51 -12.10 2.84
N VAL A 351 -10.41 -10.84 3.28
CA VAL A 351 -11.12 -10.38 4.48
C VAL A 351 -12.62 -10.44 4.29
N ALA A 352 -13.13 -10.04 3.12
CA ALA A 352 -14.56 -10.14 2.80
C ALA A 352 -15.05 -11.60 2.91
N ALA A 353 -14.30 -12.56 2.37
CA ALA A 353 -14.63 -13.98 2.52
C ALA A 353 -14.65 -14.42 3.99
N ASP A 354 -13.66 -14.01 4.79
CA ASP A 354 -13.58 -14.35 6.22
C ASP A 354 -14.76 -13.77 7.03
N VAL A 355 -15.16 -12.53 6.73
CA VAL A 355 -16.33 -11.87 7.35
C VAL A 355 -17.63 -12.60 6.98
N LEU A 356 -17.83 -12.91 5.70
CA LEU A 356 -19.04 -13.61 5.23
C LEU A 356 -19.15 -15.01 5.84
N HIS A 357 -18.04 -15.70 6.05
CA HIS A 357 -18.03 -17.03 6.67
C HIS A 357 -18.22 -17.01 8.19
N SER A 358 -17.76 -15.97 8.85
CA SER A 358 -17.95 -15.76 10.30
C SER A 358 -19.31 -15.13 10.64
N THR A 359 -20.14 -14.89 9.64
CA THR A 359 -21.53 -14.45 9.83
C THR A 359 -22.38 -15.71 10.04
N PRO A 360 -23.06 -15.88 11.19
CA PRO A 360 -24.06 -16.93 11.32
C PRO A 360 -25.07 -16.73 10.19
N ARG A 361 -25.38 -17.77 9.41
CA ARG A 361 -26.47 -17.69 8.41
C ARG A 361 -27.73 -17.29 9.17
N ARG A 362 -28.10 -16.00 9.12
CA ARG A 362 -29.45 -15.59 9.46
C ARG A 362 -30.31 -16.23 8.37
N THR A 363 -30.98 -17.33 8.71
CA THR A 363 -32.16 -17.76 7.98
C THR A 363 -33.14 -16.60 8.05
N HIS A 364 -33.11 -15.75 7.04
CA HIS A 364 -34.19 -14.82 6.79
C HIS A 364 -35.41 -15.68 6.47
N VAL A 365 -36.17 -16.05 7.50
CA VAL A 365 -37.56 -16.44 7.32
C VAL A 365 -38.22 -15.17 6.83
N LEU A 366 -38.35 -15.04 5.50
CA LEU A 366 -39.25 -14.09 4.87
C LEU A 366 -40.64 -14.41 5.41
N LYS A 367 -41.04 -13.75 6.51
CA LYS A 367 -42.45 -13.70 6.89
C LYS A 367 -43.15 -12.98 5.75
N LYS A 368 -43.83 -13.75 4.88
CA LYS A 368 -44.78 -13.20 3.92
C LYS A 368 -45.73 -12.28 4.70
N ARG A 369 -45.64 -10.98 4.47
CA ARG A 369 -46.71 -10.05 4.86
C ARG A 369 -47.94 -10.43 4.04
N PRO A 370 -49.11 -10.65 4.65
CA PRO A 370 -50.34 -10.75 3.88
C PRO A 370 -50.56 -9.43 3.15
N LEU A 371 -51.01 -9.49 1.90
CA LEU A 371 -51.44 -8.33 1.14
C LEU A 371 -52.62 -7.67 1.88
N PRO A 372 -52.69 -6.32 1.93
CA PRO A 372 -53.86 -5.65 2.46
C PRO A 372 -55.07 -5.96 1.57
N THR A 373 -56.16 -6.38 2.21
CA THR A 373 -57.51 -6.52 1.62
C THR A 373 -58.12 -5.17 1.33
#